data_AF-A0A4Q3UUV2-F1
#
_entry.id   AF-A0A4Q3UUV2-F1
#
_cell.length_a   1.000
_cell.length_b   1.000
_cell.length_c   1.000
_cell.angle_alpha   90.00
_cell.angle_beta   90.00
_cell.angle_gamma   90.00
#
_symmetry.space_group_name_H-M   'P 1'
#
loop_
_entity.id
_entity.type
_entity.pdbx_description
1 polymer ?
#
loop_
_entity_poly.entity_id
_entity_poly.type
_entity_poly.pdbx_seq_one_letter_code
_entity_poly.pdbx_strand_id
1 'polypeptide(L)'
;MSTTIRTCQACDRKLLSRNDQRFCDDTCRNRYNRQKRHLAKITPRPNEKEIIKILKRNYELLKTQLPGQWETDNDIACDTEAFIASGVNI
;
A
#
# COMPACT_ATOMS: atom_id res chain seq x y z
N MET A 1 -2.79 0.28 -44.09
CA MET A 1 -2.27 0.76 -42.79
C MET A 1 -3.31 0.42 -41.73
N SER A 2 -3.08 -0.63 -40.94
CA SER A 2 -4.00 -1.03 -39.85
C SER A 2 -3.91 0.00 -38.71
N THR A 3 -4.85 0.94 -38.65
CA THR A 3 -4.99 1.86 -37.52
C THR A 3 -5.60 1.13 -36.34
N THR A 4 -4.77 0.44 -35.56
CA THR A 4 -5.16 -0.10 -34.26
C THR A 4 -5.64 1.06 -33.38
N ILE A 5 -6.95 1.12 -33.12
CA ILE A 5 -7.56 2.12 -32.25
C ILE A 5 -7.01 1.88 -30.84
N ARG A 6 -6.21 2.82 -30.35
CA ARG A 6 -5.71 2.79 -28.98
C ARG A 6 -6.79 3.23 -28.02
N THR A 7 -6.99 2.45 -26.97
CA THR A 7 -8.02 2.69 -25.96
C THR A 7 -7.40 2.86 -24.57
N CYS A 8 -8.12 3.57 -23.70
CA CYS A 8 -7.74 3.79 -22.31
C CYS A 8 -7.81 2.47 -21.54
N GLN A 9 -6.75 2.13 -20.80
CA GLN A 9 -6.68 0.88 -20.01
C GLN A 9 -7.70 0.80 -18.86
N ALA A 10 -8.40 1.88 -18.52
CA ALA A 10 -9.34 1.94 -17.41
C ALA A 10 -10.82 2.03 -17.81
N CYS A 11 -11.11 2.58 -19.00
CA CYS A 11 -12.48 2.93 -19.41
C CYS A 11 -12.74 2.72 -20.91
N ASP A 12 -11.78 2.14 -21.63
CA ASP A 12 -11.86 1.76 -23.05
C ASP A 12 -12.15 2.89 -24.04
N ARG A 13 -12.20 4.15 -23.58
CA ARG A 13 -12.32 5.32 -24.45
C ARG A 13 -11.13 5.44 -25.39
N LYS A 14 -11.38 5.86 -26.63
CA LYS A 14 -10.33 6.11 -27.63
C LYS A 14 -9.35 7.16 -27.14
N LEU A 15 -8.06 6.85 -27.24
CA LEU A 15 -6.97 7.78 -26.97
C LEU A 15 -6.66 8.57 -28.25
N LEU A 16 -6.68 9.89 -28.14
CA LEU A 16 -6.45 10.81 -29.26
C LEU A 16 -5.07 11.49 -29.22
N SER A 17 -4.37 11.39 -28.09
CA SER A 17 -3.11 12.11 -27.86
C SER A 17 -1.91 11.14 -28.01
N ARG A 18 -0.81 11.41 -27.30
CA ARG A 18 0.54 10.84 -27.51
C ARG A 18 0.57 9.33 -27.71
N ASN A 19 1.59 8.86 -28.43
CA ASN A 19 1.77 7.43 -28.73
C ASN A 19 1.90 6.54 -27.48
N ASP A 20 2.44 7.08 -26.39
CA ASP A 20 2.65 6.39 -25.11
C ASP A 20 1.53 6.61 -24.09
N GLN A 21 0.49 7.37 -24.44
CA GLN A 21 -0.65 7.58 -23.56
C GLN A 21 -1.34 6.25 -23.22
N ARG A 22 -1.56 5.99 -21.93
CA ARG A 22 -2.24 4.76 -21.46
C ARG A 22 -3.63 5.03 -20.91
N PHE A 23 -3.87 6.28 -20.50
CA PHE A 23 -5.08 6.71 -19.82
C PHE A 23 -5.61 8.00 -20.45
N CYS A 24 -6.93 8.15 -20.55
CA CYS A 24 -7.53 9.37 -21.10
C CYS A 24 -7.37 10.58 -20.17
N ASP A 25 -7.33 10.37 -18.86
CA ASP A 25 -7.17 11.38 -17.82
C ASP A 25 -6.52 10.80 -16.54
N ASP A 26 -6.19 11.70 -15.60
CA ASP A 26 -5.63 11.32 -14.30
C ASP A 26 -6.61 10.52 -13.44
N THR A 27 -7.91 10.75 -13.60
CA THR A 27 -8.96 9.99 -12.92
C THR A 27 -8.88 8.50 -13.29
N CYS A 28 -8.77 8.19 -14.58
CA CYS A 28 -8.62 6.83 -15.09
C CYS A 28 -7.30 6.20 -14.66
N ARG A 29 -6.21 6.98 -14.68
CA ARG A 29 -4.90 6.52 -14.17
C ARG A 29 -5.01 6.10 -12.70
N ASN A 30 -5.63 6.95 -11.87
CA ASN A 30 -5.77 6.72 -10.44
C ASN A 30 -6.70 5.54 -10.13
N ARG A 31 -7.83 5.43 -10.84
CA ARG A 31 -8.77 4.31 -10.71
C ARG A 31 -8.11 2.98 -11.07
N TYR A 32 -7.43 2.92 -12.22
CA TYR A 32 -6.71 1.73 -12.65
C TYR A 32 -5.63 1.32 -11.64
N ASN A 33 -4.82 2.27 -11.16
CA ASN A 33 -3.79 1.98 -10.18
C ASN A 33 -4.35 1.55 -8.82
N ARG A 34 -5.50 2.12 -8.39
CA ARG A 34 -6.19 1.68 -7.18
C ARG A 34 -6.69 0.24 -7.32
N GLN A 35 -7.29 -0.10 -8.45
CA GLN A 35 -7.76 -1.46 -8.73
C GLN A 35 -6.59 -2.45 -8.83
N LYS A 36 -5.52 -2.10 -9.54
CA LYS A 36 -4.31 -2.93 -9.62
C LYS A 36 -3.72 -3.19 -8.23
N ARG A 37 -3.62 -2.17 -7.37
CA ARG A 37 -3.17 -2.33 -5.98
C ARG A 37 -4.13 -3.21 -5.18
N HIS A 38 -5.43 -3.10 -5.38
CA HIS A 38 -6.40 -3.96 -4.72
C HIS A 38 -6.28 -5.42 -5.15
N LEU A 39 -6.06 -5.68 -6.44
CA LEU A 39 -5.83 -7.03 -6.98
C LEU A 39 -4.48 -7.61 -6.55
N ALA A 40 -3.46 -6.77 -6.37
CA ALA A 40 -2.13 -7.17 -5.90
C ALA A 40 -2.08 -7.38 -4.38
N LYS A 41 -3.08 -6.92 -3.63
CA LYS A 41 -3.19 -7.26 -2.21
C LYS A 41 -3.48 -8.77 -2.12
N ILE A 42 -2.63 -9.46 -1.37
CA ILE A 42 -2.91 -10.82 -0.93
C ILE A 42 -4.29 -10.79 -0.27
N THR A 43 -5.18 -11.68 -0.68
CA THR A 43 -6.50 -11.80 -0.08
C THR A 43 -6.32 -11.89 1.43
N PRO A 44 -6.91 -10.97 2.23
CA PRO A 44 -6.74 -11.00 3.67
C PRO A 44 -7.15 -12.39 4.15
N ARG A 45 -6.28 -13.05 4.92
CA ARG A 45 -6.61 -14.38 5.43
C ARG A 45 -7.87 -14.25 6.28
N PRO A 46 -8.80 -15.22 6.26
CA PRO A 46 -10.05 -15.13 7.00
C PRO A 46 -9.83 -14.78 8.49
N ASN A 47 -8.70 -15.20 9.05
CA ASN A 47 -8.36 -15.04 10.46
C ASN A 47 -7.50 -13.80 10.75
N GLU A 48 -7.17 -12.96 9.75
CA GLU A 48 -6.26 -11.81 9.92
C GLU A 48 -6.75 -10.84 10.99
N LYS A 49 -8.06 -10.53 10.98
CA LYS A 49 -8.67 -9.66 11.99
C LYS A 49 -8.57 -10.25 13.39
N GLU A 50 -8.74 -11.56 13.50
CA GLU A 50 -8.69 -12.28 14.78
C GLU A 50 -7.26 -12.35 15.31
N ILE A 51 -6.27 -12.62 14.44
CA ILE A 51 -4.85 -12.58 14.77
C ILE A 51 -4.47 -11.20 15.31
N ILE A 52 -4.83 -10.11 14.62
CA ILE A 52 -4.53 -8.75 15.07
C ILE A 52 -5.19 -8.46 16.43
N LYS A 53 -6.42 -8.94 16.64
CA LYS A 53 -7.13 -8.79 17.92
C LYS A 53 -6.41 -9.52 19.06
N ILE A 54 -5.96 -10.74 18.83
CA ILE A 54 -5.18 -11.53 19.79
C ILE A 54 -3.87 -10.83 20.12
N LEU A 55 -3.13 -10.37 19.10
CA LEU A 55 -1.86 -9.66 19.30
C LEU A 55 -2.02 -8.39 20.12
N LYS A 56 -3.05 -7.57 19.84
CA LYS A 56 -3.36 -6.37 20.65
C LYS A 56 -3.67 -6.71 22.09
N ARG A 57 -4.49 -7.74 22.31
CA ARG A 57 -4.82 -8.18 23.68
C ARG A 57 -3.58 -8.66 24.43
N ASN A 58 -2.71 -9.42 23.78
CA ASN A 58 -1.47 -9.91 24.37
C ASN A 58 -0.53 -8.76 24.71
N TYR A 59 -0.42 -7.76 23.82
CA TYR A 59 0.36 -6.55 24.06
C TYR A 59 -0.11 -5.80 25.32
N GLU A 60 -1.41 -5.55 25.46
CA GLU A 60 -1.96 -4.88 26.65
C GLU A 60 -1.72 -5.69 27.93
N LEU A 61 -1.90 -7.01 27.89
CA LEU A 61 -1.60 -7.88 29.03
C LEU A 61 -0.13 -7.79 29.43
N LEU A 62 0.78 -7.90 28.48
CA LEU A 62 2.22 -7.82 28.73
C LEU A 62 2.61 -6.44 29.28
N LYS A 63 2.03 -5.37 28.75
CA LYS A 63 2.22 -4.00 29.25
C LYS A 63 1.80 -3.86 30.72
N THR A 64 0.71 -4.51 31.13
CA THR A 64 0.27 -4.50 32.54
C THR A 64 1.15 -5.34 33.47
N GLN A 65 1.66 -6.48 33.00
CA GLN A 65 2.42 -7.43 33.83
C GLN A 65 3.91 -7.07 33.93
N LEU A 66 4.44 -6.32 32.95
CA LEU A 66 5.86 -5.98 32.84
C LEU A 66 6.04 -4.45 32.69
N PRO A 67 5.61 -3.65 33.69
CA PRO A 67 5.73 -2.19 33.60
C PRO A 67 7.20 -1.77 33.50
N GLY A 68 7.52 -0.92 32.52
CA GLY A 68 8.86 -0.35 32.32
C GLY A 68 9.87 -1.26 31.61
N GLN A 69 9.50 -2.48 31.20
CA GLN A 69 10.36 -3.29 30.33
C GLN A 69 10.35 -2.83 28.88
N TRP A 70 9.26 -2.18 28.45
CA TRP A 70 9.12 -1.64 27.10
C TRP A 70 9.12 -0.13 27.22
N GLU A 71 10.04 0.51 26.49
CA GLU A 71 10.13 1.96 26.39
C GLU A 71 8.77 2.49 25.91
N THR A 72 8.27 3.55 26.54
CA THR A 72 7.05 4.23 26.09
C THR A 72 7.22 4.62 24.64
N ASP A 73 6.14 4.57 23.84
CA ASP A 73 6.09 4.72 22.38
C ASP A 73 6.77 5.99 21.78
N ASN A 74 7.43 6.81 22.59
CA ASN A 74 8.25 7.95 22.23
C ASN A 74 9.55 7.57 21.48
N ASP A 75 10.02 6.32 21.56
CA ASP A 75 11.24 5.87 20.89
C ASP A 75 10.99 5.20 19.52
N ILE A 76 9.73 5.15 19.05
CA ILE A 76 9.38 4.68 17.69
C ILE A 76 9.44 5.84 16.67
N ALA A 77 10.13 6.93 17.01
CA ALA A 77 10.55 7.92 16.02
C ALA A 77 11.91 7.46 15.47
N CYS A 78 11.89 6.59 14.45
CA CYS A 78 13.09 6.32 13.68
C CYS A 78 13.37 7.54 12.80
N ASP A 79 14.50 8.20 13.03
CA ASP A 79 14.98 9.25 12.13
C ASP A 79 15.10 8.65 10.73
N THR A 80 14.27 9.17 9.81
CA THR A 80 14.17 8.65 8.45
C THR A 80 15.49 8.81 7.72
N GLU A 81 16.26 9.86 8.02
CA GLU A 81 17.58 10.08 7.43
C GLU A 81 18.58 9.04 7.92
N ALA A 82 18.59 8.74 9.22
CA ALA A 82 19.44 7.70 9.80
C ALA A 82 19.08 6.30 9.28
N PHE A 83 17.79 6.02 9.09
CA PHE A 83 17.33 4.74 8.53
C PHE A 83 17.78 4.56 7.08
N ILE A 84 17.61 5.58 6.23
CA ILE A 84 18.07 5.53 4.84
C ILE A 84 19.60 5.38 4.76
N ALA A 85 20.34 6.07 5.64
CA ALA A 85 21.79 5.96 5.72
C ALA A 85 22.30 4.56 6.12
N SER A 86 21.48 3.75 6.79
CA SER A 86 21.82 2.36 7.15
C SER A 86 21.86 1.40 5.95
N GLY A 87 21.42 1.86 4.77
CA GLY A 87 21.47 1.07 3.53
C GLY A 87 20.30 0.08 3.34
N VAL A 88 19.30 0.11 4.22
CA VAL A 88 18.05 -0.63 4.04
C VAL A 88 17.19 0.08 2.99
N ASN A 89 17.07 -0.52 1.81
CA ASN A 89 16.18 -0.02 0.75
C ASN A 89 14.78 -0.60 0.90
N ILE A 90 13.75 0.26 1.00
CA ILE A 90 12.32 -0.09 1.00
C ILE A 90 11.79 -0.16 -0.43
#